data_AF-A0A1S8KVA4-F1
#
_entry.id   AF-A0A1S8KVA4-F1
#
_cell.length_a   1.000
_cell.length_b   1.000
_cell.length_c   1.000
_cell.angle_alpha   90.00
_cell.angle_beta   90.00
_cell.angle_gamma   90.00
#
_symmetry.space_group_name_H-M   'P 1'
#
loop_
_entity.id
_entity.type
_entity.pdbx_description
1 polymer ?
#
loop_
_entity_poly.entity_id
_entity_poly.type
_entity_poly.pdbx_seq_one_letter_code
_entity_poly.pdbx_strand_id
1 'polypeptide(L)'
;MKAEIIAVGTELLLGQVVNTNATFLSEQLADLGIEVYYQTVVGDNQQRLEELIALAETRSELILLCGGLGPTEDDLTKEATAAHLGKSLIQNTEGYKKLLAYFETTHRKMTKNNLQQSQIIEGGVPLPNRTGLALGTFYQTDTHAYILLPGPPNELKPMFVEQVRPLLEERFPSEEKLISKVLRFYGIGESRLVTELKDLIETQINPTIAPYAKPNEVTLRLTVKTNDVQAGNQALLALEEKIQERVGEYFYGYGDDNSLAKVVVELLKENKQTVTAAESLTAGAFQAALGDIAGVSEVFPGGFVTYSLQTKAGFLEIDPELLAEYGTVSKECVEQMAIQA
;
A
#
# COMPACT_ATOMS: atom_id res chain seq x y z
N MET A 1 2.86 7.82 22.05
CA MET A 1 1.45 8.15 21.76
C MET A 1 0.72 6.88 21.36
N LYS A 2 -0.49 6.68 21.88
CA LYS A 2 -1.34 5.51 21.55
C LYS A 2 -2.41 5.89 20.53
N ALA A 3 -2.55 5.08 19.49
CA ALA A 3 -3.54 5.27 18.45
C ALA A 3 -4.52 4.08 18.33
N GLU A 4 -5.72 4.39 17.87
CA GLU A 4 -6.72 3.42 17.44
C GLU A 4 -7.22 3.75 16.03
N ILE A 5 -7.41 2.71 15.23
CA ILE A 5 -7.97 2.81 13.88
C ILE A 5 -9.39 2.25 13.89
N ILE A 6 -10.34 3.07 13.45
CA ILE A 6 -11.75 2.71 13.26
C ILE A 6 -12.03 2.71 11.76
N ALA A 7 -12.25 1.53 11.18
CA ALA A 7 -12.69 1.40 9.80
C ALA A 7 -14.22 1.37 9.75
N VAL A 8 -14.80 2.29 8.98
CA VAL A 8 -16.24 2.48 8.84
C VAL A 8 -16.68 1.93 7.49
N GLY A 9 -17.61 0.97 7.51
CA GLY A 9 -18.19 0.40 6.30
C GLY A 9 -18.85 -0.95 6.57
N THR A 10 -20.13 -1.06 6.23
CA THR A 10 -20.90 -2.30 6.37
C THR A 10 -20.35 -3.42 5.48
N GLU A 11 -19.81 -3.08 4.31
CA GLU A 11 -19.16 -4.00 3.37
C GLU A 11 -17.91 -4.68 3.96
N LEU A 12 -17.23 -4.02 4.91
CA LEU A 12 -16.11 -4.61 5.66
C LEU A 12 -16.61 -5.68 6.62
N LEU A 13 -17.71 -5.42 7.33
CA LEU A 13 -18.33 -6.41 8.24
C LEU A 13 -18.93 -7.60 7.49
N LEU A 14 -19.44 -7.37 6.28
CA LEU A 14 -19.95 -8.42 5.39
C LEU A 14 -18.84 -9.21 4.70
N GLY A 15 -17.57 -8.81 4.85
CA GLY A 15 -16.42 -9.46 4.21
C GLY A 15 -16.39 -9.30 2.69
N GLN A 16 -17.10 -8.31 2.15
CA GLN A 16 -17.09 -8.00 0.71
C GLN A 16 -15.80 -7.28 0.30
N VAL A 17 -15.20 -6.55 1.24
CA VAL A 17 -13.94 -5.83 1.06
C VAL A 17 -13.00 -6.19 2.21
N VAL A 18 -11.75 -6.47 1.88
CA VAL A 18 -10.69 -6.67 2.88
C VAL A 18 -10.23 -5.31 3.40
N ASN A 19 -10.13 -5.16 4.73
CA ASN A 19 -9.68 -3.92 5.37
C ASN A 19 -8.16 -3.67 5.20
N THR A 20 -7.75 -3.38 3.97
CA THR A 20 -6.35 -3.06 3.63
C THR A 20 -5.92 -1.67 4.11
N ASN A 21 -6.87 -0.79 4.40
CA ASN A 21 -6.60 0.54 4.96
C ASN A 21 -5.97 0.45 6.35
N ALA A 22 -6.47 -0.43 7.21
CA ALA A 22 -5.90 -0.63 8.54
C ALA A 22 -4.44 -1.10 8.48
N THR A 23 -4.09 -1.95 7.51
CA THR A 23 -2.69 -2.36 7.27
C THR A 23 -1.81 -1.16 6.95
N PHE A 24 -2.19 -0.38 5.94
CA PHE A 24 -1.43 0.81 5.53
C PHE A 24 -1.30 1.83 6.66
N LEU A 25 -2.39 2.15 7.35
CA LEU A 25 -2.38 3.12 8.45
C LEU A 25 -1.50 2.65 9.61
N SER A 26 -1.54 1.36 9.97
CA SER A 26 -0.66 0.82 11.01
C SER A 26 0.80 0.88 10.65
N GLU A 27 1.18 0.56 9.40
CA GLU A 27 2.55 0.70 8.92
C GLU A 27 3.03 2.15 9.02
N GLN A 28 2.21 3.09 8.53
CA GLN A 28 2.58 4.52 8.55
C GLN A 28 2.67 5.09 9.97
N LEU A 29 1.77 4.70 10.88
CA LEU A 29 1.81 5.14 12.27
C LEU A 29 3.00 4.52 13.01
N ALA A 30 3.33 3.25 12.73
CA ALA A 30 4.52 2.62 13.27
C ALA A 30 5.81 3.34 12.82
N ASP A 31 5.91 3.73 11.55
CA ASP A 31 7.05 4.52 11.05
C ASP A 31 7.20 5.88 11.78
N LEU A 32 6.10 6.44 12.28
CA LEU A 32 6.07 7.66 13.09
C LEU A 32 6.31 7.41 14.59
N GLY A 33 6.51 6.17 15.02
CA GLY A 33 6.63 5.81 16.44
C GLY A 33 5.30 5.89 17.21
N ILE A 34 4.17 5.89 16.50
CA ILE A 34 2.83 5.92 17.09
C ILE A 34 2.34 4.47 17.22
N GLU A 35 2.02 4.07 18.44
CA GLU A 35 1.66 2.69 18.75
C GLU A 35 0.17 2.43 18.51
N VAL A 36 -0.15 1.59 17.54
CA VAL A 36 -1.52 1.15 17.28
C VAL A 36 -1.81 -0.12 18.07
N TYR A 37 -2.72 -0.04 19.04
CA TYR A 37 -3.10 -1.20 19.86
C TYR A 37 -4.44 -1.81 19.49
N TYR A 38 -5.32 -1.03 18.86
CA TYR A 38 -6.65 -1.48 18.47
C TYR A 38 -6.95 -1.08 17.04
N GLN A 39 -7.57 -2.02 16.33
CA GLN A 39 -8.21 -1.80 15.05
C GLN A 39 -9.64 -2.34 15.17
N THR A 40 -10.62 -1.49 14.92
CA THR A 40 -12.03 -1.85 15.04
C THR A 40 -12.73 -1.58 13.72
N VAL A 41 -13.64 -2.49 13.30
CA VAL A 41 -14.51 -2.28 12.15
C VAL A 41 -15.93 -2.04 12.66
N VAL A 42 -16.61 -1.02 12.13
CA VAL A 42 -17.97 -0.66 12.50
C VAL A 42 -18.81 -0.40 11.24
N GLY A 43 -20.06 -0.85 11.26
CA GLY A 43 -21.00 -0.60 10.16
C GLY A 43 -21.56 0.81 10.21
N ASP A 44 -22.12 1.27 9.10
CA ASP A 44 -22.61 2.63 8.87
C ASP A 44 -23.84 2.94 9.75
N ASN A 45 -23.58 3.38 10.98
CA ASN A 45 -24.61 3.73 11.94
C ASN A 45 -24.08 4.77 12.93
N GLN A 46 -24.77 5.90 13.01
CA GLN A 46 -24.35 7.04 13.82
C GLN A 46 -24.14 6.68 15.30
N GLN A 47 -25.10 6.01 15.94
CA GLN A 47 -25.00 5.66 17.36
C GLN A 47 -23.82 4.73 17.65
N ARG A 48 -23.59 3.72 16.79
CA ARG A 48 -22.45 2.81 16.95
C ARG A 48 -21.11 3.51 16.78
N LEU A 49 -21.04 4.49 15.86
CA LEU A 49 -19.85 5.31 15.68
C LEU A 49 -19.57 6.16 16.93
N GLU A 50 -20.57 6.85 17.46
CA GLU A 50 -20.42 7.65 18.68
C GLU A 50 -20.00 6.79 19.89
N GLU A 51 -20.64 5.63 20.09
CA GLU A 51 -20.28 4.68 21.16
C GLU A 51 -18.84 4.17 21.02
N LEU A 52 -18.41 3.88 19.78
CA LEU A 52 -17.05 3.40 19.52
C LEU A 52 -15.99 4.49 19.68
N ILE A 53 -16.28 5.73 19.25
CA ILE A 53 -15.38 6.87 19.46
C ILE A 53 -15.18 7.09 20.98
N ALA A 54 -16.27 7.10 21.75
CA ALA A 54 -16.21 7.20 23.21
C ALA A 54 -15.37 6.09 23.85
N LEU A 55 -15.50 4.85 23.36
CA LEU A 55 -14.68 3.73 23.83
C LEU A 55 -13.20 3.93 23.47
N ALA A 56 -12.90 4.34 22.24
CA ALA A 56 -11.53 4.57 21.77
C ALA A 56 -10.81 5.64 22.60
N GLU A 57 -11.51 6.72 22.99
CA GLU A 57 -10.98 7.78 23.86
C GLU A 57 -10.50 7.28 25.23
N THR A 58 -11.06 6.16 25.72
CA THR A 58 -10.64 5.60 27.02
C THR A 58 -9.26 4.93 26.97
N ARG A 59 -8.76 4.62 25.77
CA ARG A 59 -7.56 3.78 25.57
C ARG A 59 -6.54 4.32 24.57
N SER A 60 -6.88 5.37 23.83
CA SER A 60 -6.05 5.96 22.78
C SER A 60 -6.12 7.49 22.81
N GLU A 61 -5.00 8.13 22.48
CA GLU A 61 -4.87 9.60 22.37
C GLU A 61 -5.16 10.07 20.94
N LEU A 62 -4.86 9.23 19.95
CA LEU A 62 -5.12 9.49 18.53
C LEU A 62 -6.15 8.50 17.97
N ILE A 63 -7.22 9.00 17.38
CA ILE A 63 -8.32 8.19 16.84
C ILE A 63 -8.41 8.48 15.34
N LEU A 64 -8.10 7.47 14.51
CA LEU A 64 -8.21 7.57 13.06
C LEU A 64 -9.47 6.85 12.61
N LEU A 65 -10.35 7.56 11.92
CA LEU A 65 -11.53 7.00 11.27
C LEU A 65 -11.31 6.99 9.77
N CYS A 66 -11.51 5.85 9.11
CA CYS A 66 -11.44 5.73 7.65
C CYS A 66 -12.72 5.13 7.07
N GLY A 67 -13.32 5.80 6.08
CA GLY A 67 -14.62 5.43 5.50
C GLY A 67 -15.74 6.40 5.89
N GLY A 68 -16.86 6.37 5.16
CA GLY A 68 -18.04 7.17 5.47
C GLY A 68 -17.88 8.70 5.33
N LEU A 69 -17.05 9.18 4.39
CA LEU A 69 -16.86 10.62 4.11
C LEU A 69 -17.54 11.14 2.84
N GLY A 70 -18.15 10.24 2.07
CA GLY A 70 -18.83 10.53 0.82
C GLY A 70 -20.12 11.34 0.97
N PRO A 71 -20.93 11.41 -0.09
CA PRO A 71 -22.18 12.17 -0.13
C PRO A 71 -23.44 11.30 0.08
N THR A 72 -23.32 10.03 0.45
CA THR A 72 -24.48 9.13 0.59
C THR A 72 -25.08 9.18 1.99
N GLU A 73 -26.27 8.64 2.18
CA GLU A 73 -26.93 8.61 3.50
C GLU A 73 -26.17 7.73 4.52
N ASP A 74 -25.41 6.76 4.02
CA ASP A 74 -24.58 5.87 4.84
C ASP A 74 -23.22 6.51 5.20
N ASP A 75 -22.85 7.64 4.58
CA ASP A 75 -21.62 8.37 4.90
C ASP A 75 -21.78 9.21 6.18
N LEU A 76 -21.66 8.57 7.34
CA LEU A 76 -21.99 9.16 8.65
C LEU A 76 -20.78 9.56 9.51
N THR A 77 -19.54 9.36 9.03
CA THR A 77 -18.35 9.50 9.87
C THR A 77 -18.12 10.93 10.35
N LYS A 78 -18.36 11.94 9.50
CA LYS A 78 -18.21 13.36 9.89
C LYS A 78 -19.28 13.78 10.88
N GLU A 79 -20.51 13.39 10.60
CA GLU A 79 -21.70 13.68 11.37
C GLU A 79 -21.60 13.09 12.78
N ALA A 80 -21.27 11.79 12.87
CA ALA A 80 -21.09 11.10 14.16
C ALA A 80 -19.92 11.68 14.96
N THR A 81 -18.79 11.96 14.32
CA THR A 81 -17.63 12.54 15.03
C THR A 81 -17.92 13.97 15.51
N ALA A 82 -18.58 14.79 14.68
CA ALA A 82 -18.98 16.14 15.07
C ALA A 82 -19.99 16.12 16.22
N ALA A 83 -20.98 15.23 16.17
CA ALA A 83 -21.97 15.05 17.24
C ALA A 83 -21.30 14.64 18.57
N HIS A 84 -20.39 13.66 18.53
CA HIS A 84 -19.61 13.23 19.69
C HIS A 84 -18.79 14.37 20.31
N LEU A 85 -18.19 15.21 19.47
CA LEU A 85 -17.40 16.38 19.91
C LEU A 85 -18.25 17.60 20.32
N GLY A 86 -19.58 17.53 20.18
CA GLY A 86 -20.47 18.67 20.39
C GLY A 86 -20.21 19.83 19.44
N LYS A 87 -19.80 19.55 18.20
CA LYS A 87 -19.45 20.51 17.15
C LYS A 87 -20.42 20.47 15.97
N SER A 88 -20.48 21.58 15.24
CA SER A 88 -21.19 21.64 13.96
C SER A 88 -20.26 21.29 12.80
N LEU A 89 -20.83 20.88 11.67
CA LEU A 89 -20.11 20.81 10.40
C LEU A 89 -20.20 22.16 9.68
N ILE A 90 -19.06 22.65 9.18
CA ILE A 90 -18.96 23.91 8.46
C ILE A 90 -18.46 23.69 7.04
N GLN A 91 -18.91 24.55 6.13
CA GLN A 91 -18.50 24.51 4.73
C GLN A 91 -17.06 25.03 4.58
N ASN A 92 -16.15 24.19 4.06
CA ASN A 92 -14.80 24.65 3.74
C ASN A 92 -14.80 25.37 2.38
N THR A 93 -14.22 26.57 2.33
CA THR A 93 -14.23 27.41 1.12
C THR A 93 -13.42 26.80 -0.03
N GLU A 94 -12.22 26.28 0.22
CA GLU A 94 -11.36 25.72 -0.83
C GLU A 94 -11.87 24.36 -1.32
N GLY A 95 -12.36 23.52 -0.41
CA GLY A 95 -13.04 22.28 -0.75
C GLY A 95 -14.30 22.53 -1.60
N TYR A 96 -15.08 23.56 -1.26
CA TYR A 96 -16.25 23.95 -2.05
C TYR A 96 -15.87 24.44 -3.45
N LYS A 97 -14.82 25.25 -3.59
CA LYS A 97 -14.30 25.66 -4.89
C LYS A 97 -13.87 24.46 -5.74
N LYS A 98 -13.14 23.51 -5.14
CA LYS A 98 -12.75 22.27 -5.81
C LYS A 98 -13.97 21.46 -6.28
N LEU A 99 -14.98 21.36 -5.42
CA LEU A 99 -16.23 20.67 -5.73
C LEU A 99 -16.92 21.30 -6.94
N LEU A 100 -17.10 22.62 -6.96
CA LEU A 100 -17.71 23.35 -8.08
C LEU A 100 -16.91 23.14 -9.38
N ALA A 101 -15.58 23.28 -9.33
CA ALA A 101 -14.71 23.09 -10.48
C ALA A 101 -14.81 21.67 -11.06
N TYR A 102 -14.94 20.65 -10.21
CA TYR A 102 -15.13 19.27 -10.66
C TYR A 102 -16.43 19.09 -11.45
N PHE A 103 -17.56 19.61 -10.95
CA PHE A 103 -18.84 19.48 -11.66
C PHE A 103 -18.90 20.32 -12.94
N GLU A 104 -18.23 21.47 -12.95
CA GLU A 104 -18.08 22.30 -14.14
C GLU A 104 -17.25 21.59 -15.23
N THR A 105 -16.08 21.07 -14.87
CA THR A 105 -15.16 20.38 -15.81
C THR A 105 -15.68 19.05 -16.32
N THR A 106 -16.45 18.31 -15.50
CA THR A 106 -17.03 17.02 -15.90
C THR A 106 -18.38 17.15 -16.59
N HIS A 107 -18.93 18.37 -16.71
CA HIS A 107 -20.27 18.66 -17.22
C HIS A 107 -21.39 17.86 -16.53
N ARG A 108 -21.19 17.53 -15.25
CA ARG A 108 -22.18 16.81 -14.42
C ARG A 108 -22.95 17.81 -13.58
N LYS A 109 -24.23 17.50 -13.31
CA LYS A 109 -25.06 18.32 -12.41
C LYS A 109 -24.76 17.94 -10.96
N MET A 110 -24.34 18.93 -10.16
CA MET A 110 -24.13 18.76 -8.72
C MET A 110 -25.47 18.57 -7.99
N THR A 111 -25.56 17.55 -7.13
CA THR A 111 -26.69 17.36 -6.21
C THR A 111 -26.37 17.94 -4.83
N LYS A 112 -27.41 18.23 -4.03
CA LYS A 112 -27.21 18.92 -2.73
C LYS A 112 -26.37 18.13 -1.74
N ASN A 113 -26.47 16.80 -1.75
CA ASN A 113 -25.67 15.93 -0.90
C ASN A 113 -24.17 15.98 -1.21
N ASN A 114 -23.76 16.34 -2.43
CA ASN A 114 -22.33 16.53 -2.73
C ASN A 114 -21.68 17.62 -1.86
N LEU A 115 -22.45 18.58 -1.34
CA LEU A 115 -21.94 19.62 -0.45
C LEU A 115 -21.29 19.03 0.81
N GLN A 116 -21.80 17.91 1.31
CA GLN A 116 -21.25 17.20 2.48
C GLN A 116 -19.77 16.88 2.29
N GLN A 117 -19.32 16.55 1.08
CA GLN A 117 -17.93 16.21 0.77
C GLN A 117 -16.96 17.37 1.00
N SER A 118 -17.47 18.60 1.03
CA SER A 118 -16.68 19.82 1.23
C SER A 118 -16.86 20.43 2.64
N GLN A 119 -17.57 19.74 3.53
CA GLN A 119 -17.73 20.13 4.93
C GLN A 119 -16.64 19.50 5.81
N ILE A 120 -16.28 20.20 6.87
CA ILE A 120 -15.34 19.76 7.92
C ILE A 120 -15.92 20.05 9.30
N ILE A 121 -15.35 19.45 10.35
CA ILE A 121 -15.71 19.75 11.74
C ILE A 121 -15.30 21.18 12.07
N GLU A 122 -16.19 21.95 12.70
CA GLU A 122 -15.91 23.31 13.16
C GLU A 122 -14.69 23.34 14.10
N GLY A 123 -13.70 24.19 13.76
CA GLY A 123 -12.42 24.26 14.48
C GLY A 123 -11.38 23.21 14.02
N GLY A 124 -11.74 22.33 13.10
CA GLY A 124 -10.84 21.36 12.49
C GLY A 124 -9.97 21.96 11.37
N VAL A 125 -8.85 21.29 11.12
CA VAL A 125 -7.96 21.55 9.99
C VAL A 125 -8.41 20.68 8.81
N PRO A 126 -8.71 21.26 7.63
CA PRO A 126 -9.07 20.47 6.44
C PRO A 126 -7.88 19.63 5.97
N LEU A 127 -8.16 18.41 5.51
CA LEU A 127 -7.19 17.54 4.83
C LEU A 127 -7.58 17.41 3.35
N PRO A 128 -7.00 18.21 2.45
CA PRO A 128 -7.29 18.16 1.03
C PRO A 128 -7.08 16.77 0.43
N ASN A 129 -8.06 16.31 -0.34
CA ASN A 129 -8.01 15.06 -1.08
C ASN A 129 -7.65 15.38 -2.53
N ARG A 130 -6.45 15.06 -3.05
CA ARG A 130 -6.15 15.41 -4.45
C ARG A 130 -6.87 14.49 -5.45
N THR A 131 -7.05 13.23 -5.09
CA THR A 131 -7.59 12.14 -5.93
C THR A 131 -9.11 12.00 -5.87
N GLY A 132 -9.75 12.65 -4.89
CA GLY A 132 -11.20 12.67 -4.72
C GLY A 132 -11.75 14.03 -4.32
N LEU A 133 -13.01 14.03 -3.89
CA LEU A 133 -13.77 15.24 -3.54
C LEU A 133 -13.98 15.39 -2.03
N ALA A 134 -14.09 14.29 -1.31
CA ALA A 134 -14.32 14.30 0.13
C ALA A 134 -13.08 14.80 0.87
N LEU A 135 -13.22 15.91 1.59
CA LEU A 135 -12.20 16.40 2.51
C LEU A 135 -12.12 15.47 3.73
N GLY A 136 -10.89 15.18 4.14
CA GLY A 136 -10.64 14.69 5.49
C GLY A 136 -10.66 15.85 6.49
N THR A 137 -10.60 15.52 7.77
CA THR A 137 -10.52 16.51 8.86
C THR A 137 -9.53 16.03 9.91
N PHE A 138 -8.61 16.90 10.31
CA PHE A 138 -7.87 16.75 11.57
C PHE A 138 -8.52 17.66 12.62
N TYR A 139 -8.85 17.11 13.78
CA TYR A 139 -9.39 17.88 14.90
C TYR A 139 -8.65 17.49 16.18
N GLN A 140 -8.37 18.45 17.05
CA GLN A 140 -7.61 18.22 18.27
C GLN A 140 -8.29 18.92 19.46
N THR A 141 -8.47 18.17 20.54
CA THR A 141 -8.81 18.68 21.87
C THR A 141 -7.53 18.75 22.72
N ASP A 142 -7.66 19.15 23.98
CA ASP A 142 -6.53 19.17 24.91
C ASP A 142 -5.97 17.76 25.20
N THR A 143 -6.80 16.71 25.03
CA THR A 143 -6.47 15.33 25.42
C THR A 143 -6.44 14.35 24.26
N HIS A 144 -7.14 14.63 23.16
CA HIS A 144 -7.33 13.69 22.04
C HIS A 144 -7.17 14.36 20.69
N ALA A 145 -6.79 13.58 19.68
CA ALA A 145 -6.77 13.99 18.29
C ALA A 145 -7.58 13.01 17.43
N TYR A 146 -8.27 13.54 16.43
CA TYR A 146 -9.16 12.81 15.53
C TYR A 146 -8.75 13.08 14.09
N ILE A 147 -8.66 12.02 13.30
CA ILE A 147 -8.34 12.11 11.87
C ILE A 147 -9.42 11.36 11.10
N LEU A 148 -10.10 12.06 10.21
CA LEU A 148 -11.11 11.48 9.33
C LEU A 148 -10.52 11.35 7.92
N LEU A 149 -10.50 10.13 7.40
CA LEU A 149 -9.95 9.76 6.09
C LEU A 149 -11.01 9.08 5.19
N PRO A 150 -10.89 9.21 3.86
CA PRO A 150 -11.81 8.56 2.94
C PRO A 150 -11.65 7.03 2.98
N GLY A 151 -12.67 6.30 2.52
CA GLY A 151 -12.64 4.83 2.45
C GLY A 151 -11.78 4.28 1.30
N PRO A 152 -11.88 4.79 0.06
CA PRO A 152 -11.13 4.26 -1.07
C PRO A 152 -9.59 4.36 -0.86
N PRO A 153 -8.82 3.26 -1.00
CA PRO A 153 -7.37 3.28 -0.76
C PRO A 153 -6.59 4.24 -1.68
N ASN A 154 -7.06 4.44 -2.91
CA ASN A 154 -6.50 5.39 -3.87
C ASN A 154 -6.70 6.86 -3.45
N GLU A 155 -7.60 7.13 -2.50
CA GLU A 155 -7.79 8.44 -1.88
C GLU A 155 -7.13 8.55 -0.51
N LEU A 156 -7.26 7.50 0.31
CA LEU A 156 -6.73 7.47 1.67
C LEU A 156 -5.20 7.55 1.69
N LYS A 157 -4.52 6.74 0.87
CA LYS A 157 -3.04 6.64 0.90
C LYS A 157 -2.38 7.98 0.55
N PRO A 158 -2.73 8.65 -0.57
CA PRO A 158 -2.17 9.96 -0.88
C PRO A 158 -2.50 11.01 0.19
N MET A 159 -3.75 11.05 0.67
CA MET A 159 -4.15 12.01 1.70
C MET A 159 -3.35 11.82 3.00
N PHE A 160 -3.12 10.57 3.41
CA PHE A 160 -2.33 10.30 4.59
C PHE A 160 -0.89 10.80 4.41
N VAL A 161 -0.23 10.40 3.33
CA VAL A 161 1.18 10.73 3.08
C VAL A 161 1.39 12.24 2.92
N GLU A 162 0.48 12.93 2.24
CA GLU A 162 0.64 14.33 1.88
C GLU A 162 0.12 15.30 2.95
N GLN A 163 -0.91 14.92 3.70
CA GLN A 163 -1.59 15.82 4.64
C GLN A 163 -1.42 15.38 6.09
N VAL A 164 -1.70 14.10 6.39
CA VAL A 164 -1.69 13.61 7.77
C VAL A 164 -0.28 13.43 8.31
N ARG A 165 0.61 12.80 7.55
CA ARG A 165 1.95 12.46 8.00
C ARG A 165 2.76 13.71 8.40
N PRO A 166 2.85 14.78 7.58
CA PRO A 166 3.55 16.00 7.99
C PRO A 166 2.92 16.66 9.22
N LEU A 167 1.58 16.60 9.33
CA LEU A 167 0.84 17.15 10.45
C LEU A 167 1.15 16.41 11.75
N LEU A 168 1.20 15.07 11.73
CA LEU A 168 1.55 14.26 12.89
C LEU A 168 3.01 14.48 13.31
N GLU A 169 3.94 14.57 12.36
CA GLU A 169 5.35 14.88 12.63
C GLU A 169 5.53 16.25 13.30
N GLU A 170 4.73 17.25 12.90
CA GLU A 170 4.74 18.59 13.50
C GLU A 170 4.10 18.62 14.90
N ARG A 171 2.93 17.99 15.05
CA ARG A 171 2.09 18.06 16.27
C ARG A 171 2.56 17.14 17.37
N PHE A 172 3.11 15.99 17.01
CA PHE A 172 3.47 14.91 17.93
C PHE A 172 4.91 14.44 17.68
N PRO A 173 5.91 15.34 17.85
CA PRO A 173 7.30 14.98 17.64
C PRO A 173 7.71 13.88 18.62
N SER A 174 8.20 12.77 18.09
CA SER A 174 8.83 11.72 18.89
C SER A 174 10.34 11.96 19.00
N GLU A 175 10.88 11.84 20.21
CA GLU A 175 12.34 11.88 20.44
C GLU A 175 13.04 10.65 19.83
N GLU A 176 12.32 9.54 19.73
CA GLU A 176 12.80 8.29 19.14
C GLU A 176 12.09 8.03 17.81
N LYS A 177 12.87 7.76 16.77
CA LYS A 177 12.39 7.43 15.43
C LYS A 177 12.55 5.95 15.17
N LEU A 178 11.60 5.38 14.43
CA LEU A 178 11.74 4.05 13.85
C LEU A 178 12.24 4.20 12.41
N ILE A 179 13.33 3.53 12.09
CA ILE A 179 13.87 3.47 10.74
C ILE A 179 13.80 2.01 10.31
N SER A 180 13.14 1.77 9.18
CA SER A 180 12.96 0.44 8.63
C SER A 180 13.65 0.30 7.29
N LYS A 181 14.31 -0.84 7.07
CA LYS A 181 14.85 -1.26 5.78
C LYS A 181 14.24 -2.59 5.40
N VAL A 182 13.73 -2.69 4.18
CA VAL A 182 13.05 -3.89 3.69
C VAL A 182 13.94 -4.57 2.67
N LEU A 183 14.29 -5.84 2.94
CA LEU A 183 15.07 -6.71 2.06
C LEU A 183 14.16 -7.75 1.42
N ARG A 184 14.33 -7.99 0.12
CA ARG A 184 13.50 -8.92 -0.65
C ARG A 184 14.30 -10.09 -1.19
N PHE A 185 13.74 -11.29 -1.03
CA PHE A 185 14.38 -12.55 -1.37
C PHE A 185 13.48 -13.40 -2.26
N TYR A 186 14.09 -14.06 -3.25
CA TYR A 186 13.43 -14.96 -4.18
C TYR A 186 14.19 -16.29 -4.29
N GLY A 187 13.48 -17.40 -4.49
CA GLY A 187 14.09 -18.73 -4.59
C GLY A 187 14.37 -19.41 -3.24
N ILE A 188 14.02 -18.77 -2.12
CA ILE A 188 14.09 -19.33 -0.77
C ILE A 188 12.74 -19.22 -0.06
N GLY A 189 12.29 -20.31 0.57
CA GLY A 189 11.07 -20.30 1.39
C GLY A 189 11.33 -19.73 2.79
N GLU A 190 10.30 -19.18 3.42
CA GLU A 190 10.39 -18.51 4.73
C GLU A 190 11.03 -19.38 5.80
N SER A 191 10.59 -20.64 5.93
CA SER A 191 11.13 -21.57 6.92
C SER A 191 12.64 -21.76 6.79
N ARG A 192 13.16 -21.86 5.56
CA ARG A 192 14.60 -21.98 5.32
C ARG A 192 15.31 -20.67 5.63
N LEU A 193 14.80 -19.53 5.15
CA LEU A 193 15.37 -18.21 5.41
C LEU A 193 15.51 -17.93 6.91
N VAL A 194 14.45 -18.16 7.68
CA VAL A 194 14.43 -17.98 9.14
C VAL A 194 15.39 -18.95 9.84
N THR A 195 15.53 -20.17 9.34
CA THR A 195 16.47 -21.15 9.89
C THR A 195 17.92 -20.72 9.71
N GLU A 196 18.30 -20.20 8.55
CA GLU A 196 19.66 -19.69 8.27
C GLU A 196 20.00 -18.42 9.08
N LEU A 197 18.98 -17.66 9.48
CA LEU A 197 19.12 -16.41 10.26
C LEU A 197 18.77 -16.58 11.74
N LYS A 198 18.60 -17.81 12.22
CA LYS A 198 17.99 -18.10 13.52
C LYS A 198 18.68 -17.39 14.69
N ASP A 199 20.00 -17.45 14.79
CA ASP A 199 20.76 -16.79 15.87
C ASP A 199 20.65 -15.26 15.81
N LEU A 200 20.60 -14.65 14.62
CA LEU A 200 20.40 -13.21 14.48
C LEU A 200 19.00 -12.81 14.97
N ILE A 201 17.98 -13.63 14.68
CA ILE A 201 16.60 -13.39 15.11
C ILE A 201 16.42 -13.66 16.61
N GLU A 202 17.03 -14.70 17.17
CA GLU A 202 16.89 -15.04 18.60
C GLU A 202 17.63 -14.07 19.52
N THR A 203 18.72 -13.45 19.05
CA THR A 203 19.56 -12.54 19.85
C THR A 203 19.32 -11.06 19.57
N GLN A 204 18.34 -10.73 18.72
CA GLN A 204 18.02 -9.34 18.38
C GLN A 204 17.50 -8.56 19.59
N ILE A 205 17.90 -7.29 19.67
CA ILE A 205 17.39 -6.33 20.65
C ILE A 205 16.98 -5.06 19.90
N ASN A 206 17.97 -4.45 19.25
CA ASN A 206 17.80 -3.29 18.37
C ASN A 206 19.06 -3.19 17.50
N PRO A 207 19.01 -3.33 16.16
CA PRO A 207 17.81 -3.50 15.33
C PRO A 207 17.13 -4.86 15.49
N THR A 208 15.91 -4.96 14.97
CA THR A 208 15.08 -6.17 14.91
C THR A 208 14.87 -6.61 13.45
N ILE A 209 14.58 -7.89 13.26
CA ILE A 209 14.33 -8.61 12.01
C ILE A 209 12.93 -9.23 12.13
N ALA A 210 12.04 -8.84 11.23
CA ALA A 210 10.72 -9.44 11.09
C ALA A 210 10.59 -10.10 9.70
N PRO A 211 10.43 -11.43 9.63
CA PRO A 211 10.14 -12.12 8.38
C PRO A 211 8.65 -11.98 8.00
N TYR A 212 8.39 -11.80 6.71
CA TYR A 212 7.05 -11.79 6.13
C TYR A 212 7.05 -12.66 4.87
N ALA A 213 6.17 -13.66 4.83
CA ALA A 213 5.95 -14.46 3.63
C ALA A 213 4.87 -13.85 2.73
N LYS A 214 5.20 -13.78 1.44
CA LYS A 214 4.24 -13.59 0.35
C LYS A 214 4.31 -14.82 -0.56
N PRO A 215 3.28 -15.09 -1.40
CA PRO A 215 3.38 -16.17 -2.37
C PRO A 215 4.62 -16.00 -3.26
N ASN A 216 5.49 -17.02 -3.28
CA ASN A 216 6.73 -17.09 -4.06
C ASN A 216 7.82 -16.04 -3.70
N GLU A 217 7.69 -15.34 -2.58
CA GLU A 217 8.65 -14.33 -2.17
C GLU A 217 8.71 -14.19 -0.65
N VAL A 218 9.90 -13.94 -0.12
CA VAL A 218 10.08 -13.67 1.32
C VAL A 218 10.70 -12.29 1.51
N THR A 219 10.18 -11.56 2.48
CA THR A 219 10.65 -10.22 2.83
C THR A 219 11.17 -10.21 4.26
N LEU A 220 12.30 -9.55 4.50
CA LEU A 220 12.77 -9.24 5.85
C LEU A 220 12.65 -7.73 6.08
N ARG A 221 11.92 -7.32 7.11
CA ARG A 221 11.93 -5.95 7.60
C ARG A 221 12.93 -5.84 8.73
N LEU A 222 13.94 -5.00 8.53
CA LEU A 222 14.91 -4.62 9.55
C LEU A 222 14.47 -3.29 10.15
N THR A 223 14.24 -3.23 11.46
CA THR A 223 13.77 -2.01 12.12
C THR A 223 14.67 -1.63 13.28
N VAL A 224 15.13 -0.38 13.30
CA VAL A 224 15.91 0.20 14.41
C VAL A 224 15.12 1.34 15.04
N LYS A 225 15.08 1.36 16.37
CA LYS A 225 14.59 2.49 17.17
C LYS A 225 15.78 3.35 17.58
N THR A 226 15.78 4.63 17.23
CA THR A 226 16.94 5.51 17.44
C THR A 226 16.55 6.98 17.59
N ASN A 227 17.33 7.74 18.36
CA ASN A 227 17.30 9.21 18.36
C ASN A 227 18.30 9.81 17.35
N ASP A 228 19.27 9.03 16.88
CA ASP A 228 20.24 9.40 15.85
C ASP A 228 20.01 8.56 14.58
N VAL A 229 19.53 9.23 13.54
CA VAL A 229 19.21 8.61 12.25
C VAL A 229 20.45 8.04 11.56
N GLN A 230 21.60 8.69 11.69
CA GLN A 230 22.84 8.20 11.06
C GLN A 230 23.32 6.93 11.76
N ALA A 231 23.37 6.94 13.10
CA ALA A 231 23.75 5.76 13.87
C ALA A 231 22.78 4.58 13.63
N GLY A 232 21.48 4.84 13.55
CA GLY A 232 20.47 3.82 13.23
C GLY A 232 20.69 3.19 11.86
N ASN A 233 20.95 4.00 10.82
CA ASN A 233 21.23 3.48 9.49
C ASN A 233 22.51 2.62 9.44
N GLN A 234 23.55 2.98 10.21
CA GLN A 234 24.77 2.18 10.32
C GLN A 234 24.50 0.83 11.02
N ALA A 235 23.68 0.82 12.06
CA ALA A 235 23.28 -0.41 12.73
C ALA A 235 22.48 -1.35 11.81
N LEU A 236 21.56 -0.80 10.99
CA LEU A 236 20.83 -1.56 9.98
C LEU A 236 21.77 -2.13 8.91
N LEU A 237 22.73 -1.35 8.42
CA LEU A 237 23.70 -1.80 7.42
C LEU A 237 24.56 -2.95 7.95
N ALA A 238 25.08 -2.83 9.17
CA ALA A 238 25.89 -3.88 9.80
C ALA A 238 25.09 -5.18 10.04
N LEU A 239 23.79 -5.08 10.30
CA LEU A 239 22.91 -6.24 10.42
C LEU A 239 22.64 -6.89 9.05
N GLU A 240 22.39 -6.06 8.04
CA GLU A 240 22.16 -6.50 6.67
C GLU A 240 23.38 -7.20 6.09
N GLU A 241 24.60 -6.70 6.29
CA GLU A 241 25.83 -7.37 5.82
C GLU A 241 25.89 -8.82 6.32
N LYS A 242 25.57 -9.06 7.59
CA LYS A 242 25.49 -10.41 8.16
C LYS A 242 24.40 -11.28 7.53
N ILE A 243 23.29 -10.67 7.11
CA ILE A 243 22.21 -11.37 6.40
C ILE A 243 22.68 -11.71 4.98
N GLN A 244 23.28 -10.76 4.27
CA GLN A 244 23.79 -10.93 2.91
C GLN A 244 24.87 -12.03 2.86
N GLU A 245 25.75 -12.12 3.84
CA GLU A 245 26.76 -13.19 3.94
C GLU A 245 26.15 -14.60 3.96
N ARG A 246 24.93 -14.75 4.49
CA ARG A 246 24.29 -16.06 4.67
C ARG A 246 23.29 -16.42 3.59
N VAL A 247 22.51 -15.44 3.15
CA VAL A 247 21.36 -15.65 2.26
C VAL A 247 21.30 -14.64 1.12
N GLY A 248 22.39 -13.91 0.88
CA GLY A 248 22.47 -12.88 -0.16
C GLY A 248 22.34 -13.43 -1.59
N GLU A 249 22.58 -14.72 -1.82
CA GLU A 249 22.33 -15.35 -3.14
C GLU A 249 20.85 -15.27 -3.56
N TYR A 250 19.93 -15.17 -2.61
CA TYR A 250 18.49 -15.06 -2.85
C TYR A 250 18.01 -13.61 -2.89
N PHE A 251 18.86 -12.66 -2.47
CA PHE A 251 18.50 -11.25 -2.37
C PHE A 251 18.40 -10.61 -3.76
N TYR A 252 17.31 -9.89 -4.03
CA TYR A 252 17.13 -9.25 -5.34
C TYR A 252 16.83 -7.75 -5.26
N GLY A 253 16.51 -7.19 -4.10
CA GLY A 253 16.23 -5.76 -4.00
C GLY A 253 15.64 -5.29 -2.68
N TYR A 254 15.39 -3.98 -2.62
CA TYR A 254 14.90 -3.28 -1.43
C TYR A 254 13.47 -2.78 -1.59
N GLY A 255 12.77 -2.56 -0.47
CA GLY A 255 11.55 -1.75 -0.40
C GLY A 255 10.24 -2.53 -0.53
N ASP A 256 9.17 -2.01 0.09
CA ASP A 256 7.85 -2.66 0.11
C ASP A 256 7.16 -2.69 -1.26
N ASP A 257 7.38 -1.67 -2.09
CA ASP A 257 6.77 -1.49 -3.42
C ASP A 257 7.64 -2.01 -4.58
N ASN A 258 8.71 -2.77 -4.27
CA ASN A 258 9.57 -3.34 -5.30
C ASN A 258 9.05 -4.71 -5.79
N SER A 259 9.53 -5.16 -6.93
CA SER A 259 9.19 -6.47 -7.50
C SER A 259 10.28 -6.93 -8.46
N LEU A 260 10.33 -8.24 -8.74
CA LEU A 260 11.26 -8.77 -9.75
C LEU A 260 11.06 -8.09 -11.12
N ALA A 261 9.81 -7.86 -11.54
CA ALA A 261 9.51 -7.18 -12.79
C ALA A 261 10.10 -5.76 -12.83
N LYS A 262 9.95 -5.00 -11.73
CA LYS A 262 10.52 -3.66 -11.61
C LYS A 262 12.04 -3.67 -11.72
N VAL A 263 12.70 -4.55 -10.96
CA VAL A 263 14.17 -4.69 -10.99
C VAL A 263 14.67 -5.08 -12.38
N VAL A 264 14.00 -6.02 -13.05
CA VAL A 264 14.37 -6.42 -14.42
C VAL A 264 14.24 -5.26 -15.40
N VAL A 265 13.12 -4.51 -15.35
CA VAL A 265 12.91 -3.36 -16.24
C VAL A 265 13.97 -2.27 -16.01
N GLU A 266 14.29 -1.96 -14.76
CA GLU A 266 15.33 -0.98 -14.41
C GLU A 266 16.71 -1.42 -14.93
N LEU A 267 17.11 -2.68 -14.68
CA LEU A 267 18.37 -3.22 -15.18
C LEU A 267 18.46 -3.23 -16.71
N LEU A 268 17.38 -3.57 -17.41
CA LEU A 268 17.34 -3.52 -18.88
C LEU A 268 17.55 -2.10 -19.40
N LYS A 269 16.92 -1.10 -18.76
CA LYS A 269 17.09 0.33 -19.12
C LYS A 269 18.53 0.77 -18.93
N GLU A 270 19.11 0.48 -17.77
CA GLU A 270 20.49 0.83 -17.44
C GLU A 270 21.49 0.22 -18.42
N ASN A 271 21.26 -1.03 -18.81
CA ASN A 271 22.12 -1.76 -19.74
C ASN A 271 21.78 -1.53 -21.22
N LYS A 272 20.76 -0.71 -21.53
CA LYS A 272 20.26 -0.45 -22.90
C LYS A 272 19.92 -1.74 -23.65
N GLN A 273 19.30 -2.67 -22.96
CA GLN A 273 18.84 -3.95 -23.50
C GLN A 273 17.32 -3.96 -23.58
N THR A 274 16.80 -4.80 -24.47
CA THR A 274 15.36 -5.04 -24.61
C THR A 274 15.02 -6.48 -24.26
N VAL A 275 13.76 -6.70 -23.89
CA VAL A 275 13.21 -8.03 -23.63
C VAL A 275 11.93 -8.21 -24.45
N THR A 276 11.64 -9.42 -24.88
CA THR A 276 10.38 -9.85 -25.52
C THR A 276 9.96 -11.17 -24.87
N ALA A 277 8.74 -11.63 -25.16
CA ALA A 277 8.24 -12.88 -24.61
C ALA A 277 7.33 -13.61 -25.59
N ALA A 278 7.42 -14.94 -25.62
CA ALA A 278 6.43 -15.83 -26.20
C ALA A 278 5.80 -16.67 -25.09
N GLU A 279 4.50 -16.51 -24.86
CA GLU A 279 3.79 -17.13 -23.75
C GLU A 279 2.78 -18.18 -24.22
N SER A 280 2.71 -19.30 -23.49
CA SER A 280 1.64 -20.29 -23.61
C SER A 280 0.79 -20.29 -22.34
N LEU A 281 1.11 -21.15 -21.36
CA LEU A 281 0.30 -21.35 -20.15
C LEU A 281 -0.02 -20.04 -19.40
N THR A 282 0.93 -19.11 -19.35
CA THR A 282 0.77 -17.82 -18.66
C THR A 282 -0.14 -16.85 -19.38
N ALA A 283 -0.46 -17.09 -20.67
CA ALA A 283 -1.47 -16.36 -21.43
C ALA A 283 -1.34 -14.82 -21.40
N GLY A 284 -0.12 -14.30 -21.32
CA GLY A 284 0.13 -12.85 -21.25
C GLY A 284 0.45 -12.35 -19.84
N ALA A 285 0.39 -13.20 -18.80
CA ALA A 285 0.65 -12.78 -17.43
C ALA A 285 2.10 -12.30 -17.20
N PHE A 286 3.08 -12.87 -17.90
CA PHE A 286 4.46 -12.38 -17.83
C PHE A 286 4.59 -10.99 -18.47
N GLN A 287 4.01 -10.82 -19.66
CA GLN A 287 3.99 -9.52 -20.33
C GLN A 287 3.21 -8.47 -19.56
N ALA A 288 2.09 -8.84 -18.92
CA ALA A 288 1.32 -7.96 -18.05
C ALA A 288 2.14 -7.49 -16.84
N ALA A 289 2.88 -8.41 -16.20
CA ALA A 289 3.76 -8.07 -15.08
C ALA A 289 4.86 -7.05 -15.46
N LEU A 290 5.40 -7.12 -16.68
CA LEU A 290 6.28 -6.08 -17.22
C LEU A 290 5.50 -4.79 -17.55
N GLY A 291 4.34 -4.94 -18.20
CA GLY A 291 3.41 -3.87 -18.60
C GLY A 291 2.97 -2.95 -17.46
N ASP A 292 2.83 -3.49 -16.25
CA ASP A 292 2.46 -2.75 -15.05
C ASP A 292 3.56 -1.77 -14.56
N ILE A 293 4.79 -1.91 -15.05
CA ILE A 293 5.91 -1.04 -14.68
C ILE A 293 5.91 0.22 -15.54
N ALA A 294 5.83 1.39 -14.90
CA ALA A 294 5.86 2.68 -15.59
C ALA A 294 7.13 2.83 -16.46
N GLY A 295 6.94 3.24 -17.72
CA GLY A 295 8.03 3.45 -18.68
C GLY A 295 8.63 2.16 -19.26
N VAL A 296 8.01 1.00 -19.08
CA VAL A 296 8.49 -0.28 -19.64
C VAL A 296 8.61 -0.29 -21.16
N SER A 297 7.88 0.59 -21.87
CA SER A 297 7.94 0.73 -23.33
C SER A 297 9.33 1.08 -23.89
N GLU A 298 10.25 1.56 -23.04
CA GLU A 298 11.65 1.80 -23.41
C GLU A 298 12.43 0.51 -23.66
N VAL A 299 12.03 -0.60 -23.03
CA VAL A 299 12.77 -1.88 -23.04
C VAL A 299 11.93 -3.08 -23.50
N PHE A 300 10.61 -2.93 -23.54
CA PHE A 300 9.68 -4.00 -23.91
C PHE A 300 8.81 -3.56 -25.09
N PRO A 301 9.10 -4.01 -26.33
CA PRO A 301 8.33 -3.65 -27.52
C PRO A 301 7.01 -4.41 -27.64
N GLY A 302 6.79 -5.42 -26.80
CA GLY A 302 5.66 -6.35 -26.87
C GLY A 302 6.14 -7.79 -26.92
N GLY A 303 5.19 -8.71 -27.10
CA GLY A 303 5.46 -10.14 -27.23
C GLY A 303 4.26 -10.88 -27.81
N PHE A 304 4.31 -12.20 -27.76
CA PHE A 304 3.35 -13.11 -28.37
C PHE A 304 2.65 -13.96 -27.31
N VAL A 305 1.35 -14.18 -27.49
CA VAL A 305 0.62 -15.22 -26.75
C VAL A 305 0.26 -16.34 -27.72
N THR A 306 1.02 -17.43 -27.67
CA THR A 306 0.95 -18.56 -28.61
C THR A 306 0.31 -19.79 -27.97
N TYR A 307 -0.92 -19.63 -27.46
CA TYR A 307 -1.61 -20.66 -26.66
C TYR A 307 -1.86 -21.98 -27.40
N SER A 308 -2.02 -21.95 -28.73
CA SER A 308 -2.27 -23.14 -29.56
C SER A 308 -1.03 -23.57 -30.36
N LEU A 309 -0.99 -24.85 -30.78
CA LEU A 309 0.04 -25.37 -31.70
C LEU A 309 0.11 -24.55 -33.00
N GLN A 310 -1.04 -24.21 -33.57
CA GLN A 310 -1.15 -23.43 -34.80
C GLN A 310 -0.57 -22.02 -34.62
N THR A 311 -0.82 -21.39 -33.47
CA THR A 311 -0.27 -20.07 -33.17
C THR A 311 1.24 -20.13 -32.90
N LYS A 312 1.75 -21.20 -32.26
CA LYS A 312 3.20 -21.40 -32.09
C LYS A 312 3.90 -21.51 -33.44
N ALA A 313 3.40 -22.37 -34.33
CA ALA A 313 3.98 -22.54 -35.65
C ALA A 313 3.82 -21.29 -36.53
N GLY A 314 2.67 -20.61 -36.45
CA GLY A 314 2.38 -19.47 -37.32
C GLY A 314 3.06 -18.16 -36.90
N PHE A 315 3.03 -17.81 -35.61
CA PHE A 315 3.56 -16.51 -35.15
C PHE A 315 5.05 -16.53 -34.83
N LEU A 316 5.59 -17.69 -34.42
CA LEU A 316 6.99 -17.85 -34.05
C LEU A 316 7.75 -18.71 -35.06
N GLU A 317 7.13 -19.07 -36.19
CA GLU A 317 7.74 -19.87 -37.26
C GLU A 317 8.38 -21.19 -36.78
N ILE A 318 7.83 -21.78 -35.69
CA ILE A 318 8.33 -23.05 -35.13
C ILE A 318 7.91 -24.21 -36.03
N ASP A 319 8.86 -25.10 -36.32
CA ASP A 319 8.63 -26.30 -37.13
C ASP A 319 7.49 -27.18 -36.54
N PRO A 320 6.41 -27.42 -37.29
CA PRO A 320 5.35 -28.33 -36.87
C PRO A 320 5.83 -29.75 -36.57
N GLU A 321 6.89 -30.24 -37.22
CA GLU A 321 7.45 -31.58 -36.96
C GLU A 321 8.06 -31.65 -35.55
N LEU A 322 8.77 -30.61 -35.12
CA LEU A 322 9.31 -30.50 -33.75
C LEU A 322 8.18 -30.50 -32.72
N LEU A 323 7.10 -29.76 -32.97
CA LEU A 323 5.95 -29.72 -32.07
C LEU A 323 5.20 -31.06 -32.02
N ALA A 324 5.19 -31.81 -33.12
CA ALA A 324 4.59 -33.14 -33.18
C ALA A 324 5.44 -34.21 -32.47
N GLU A 325 6.77 -34.12 -32.55
CA GLU A 325 7.71 -35.05 -31.91
C GLU A 325 7.80 -34.85 -30.39
N TYR A 326 8.04 -33.61 -29.95
CA TYR A 326 8.32 -33.30 -28.55
C TYR A 326 7.08 -32.80 -27.77
N GLY A 327 6.04 -32.34 -28.46
CA GLY A 327 4.88 -31.72 -27.84
C GLY A 327 5.16 -30.31 -27.27
N THR A 328 4.12 -29.67 -26.71
CA THR A 328 4.19 -28.31 -26.18
C THR A 328 4.69 -28.21 -24.73
N VAL A 329 4.80 -29.34 -24.02
CA VAL A 329 5.34 -29.42 -22.66
C VAL A 329 6.70 -30.10 -22.73
N SER A 330 7.65 -29.39 -23.36
CA SER A 330 8.99 -29.90 -23.64
C SER A 330 10.02 -28.78 -23.54
N LYS A 331 11.27 -29.17 -23.31
CA LYS A 331 12.40 -28.23 -23.28
C LYS A 331 12.62 -27.63 -24.68
N GLU A 332 12.48 -28.46 -25.70
CA GLU A 332 12.65 -28.13 -27.11
C GLU A 332 11.65 -27.06 -27.55
N CYS A 333 10.37 -27.21 -27.17
CA CYS A 333 9.35 -26.21 -27.49
C CYS A 333 9.65 -24.86 -26.81
N VAL A 334 10.04 -24.83 -25.53
CA VAL A 334 10.28 -23.56 -24.83
C VAL A 334 11.54 -22.85 -25.33
N GLU A 335 12.60 -23.59 -25.68
CA GLU A 335 13.81 -23.01 -26.26
C GLU A 335 13.54 -22.41 -27.64
N GLN A 336 12.80 -23.10 -28.51
CA GLN A 336 12.40 -22.55 -29.81
C GLN A 336 11.51 -21.33 -29.67
N MET A 337 10.54 -21.35 -28.74
CA MET A 337 9.70 -20.18 -28.47
C MET A 337 10.53 -18.97 -28.03
N ALA A 338 11.55 -19.17 -27.19
CA ALA A 338 12.40 -18.07 -26.70
C ALA A 338 13.34 -17.52 -27.78
N ILE A 339 13.86 -18.37 -28.67
CA ILE A 339 14.77 -17.96 -29.75
C ILE A 339 14.04 -17.16 -30.83
N GLN A 340 12.77 -17.50 -31.11
CA GLN A 340 12.00 -16.92 -32.21
C GLN A 340 11.13 -15.70 -31.81
N ALA A 341 10.99 -15.42 -30.52
CA ALA A 341 10.21 -14.28 -30.00
C ALA A 341 10.91 -12.93 -30.21
#